data_AF-A0A2V6ASC5-F1
#
_entry.id   AF-A0A2V6ASC5-F1
#
_cell.length_a   1.000
_cell.length_b   1.000
_cell.length_c   1.000
_cell.angle_alpha   90.00
_cell.angle_beta   90.00
_cell.angle_gamma   90.00
#
_symmetry.space_group_name_H-M   'P 1'
#
loop_
_entity.id
_entity.type
_entity.pdbx_description
1 polymer ?
#
loop_
_entity_poly.entity_id
_entity_poly.type
_entity_poly.pdbx_seq_one_letter_code
_entity_poly.pdbx_strand_id
1 'polypeptide(L)'
;MIPGFGAGLVIPDLWQQEAVRALQQRKDVVVQAPTGSGKTYIFELLYPNLKTQAVFTVPTRALANDKLSEWRARGWDVGISTGDIALNLDAKVVVATLETQRGRFLRGEGPGLLVM
;
A
#
# COMPACT_ATOMS: atom_id res chain seq x y z
N MET A 1 -1.36 -12.43 32.34
CA MET A 1 -0.50 -12.63 31.16
C MET A 1 -1.20 -11.97 29.98
N ILE A 2 -0.72 -10.81 29.52
CA ILE A 2 -1.36 -10.04 28.45
C ILE A 2 -0.89 -10.64 27.11
N PRO A 3 -1.79 -11.17 26.26
CA PRO A 3 -1.41 -11.69 24.96
C PRO A 3 -1.02 -10.51 24.06
N GLY A 4 0.22 -10.48 23.54
CA GLY A 4 0.66 -9.44 22.59
C GLY A 4 2.16 -9.15 22.54
N PHE A 5 2.94 -9.52 23.57
CA PHE A 5 4.37 -9.24 23.64
C PHE A 5 5.24 -10.36 23.02
N GLY A 6 4.92 -10.78 21.80
CA GLY A 6 5.57 -11.92 21.12
C GLY A 6 6.28 -11.62 19.79
N ALA A 7 6.19 -10.40 19.25
CA ALA A 7 6.91 -9.98 18.06
C ALA A 7 7.48 -8.58 18.32
N GLY A 8 8.73 -8.34 17.92
CA GLY A 8 9.45 -7.09 18.20
C GLY A 8 8.58 -5.86 17.94
N LEU A 9 8.41 -5.02 18.96
CA LEU A 9 7.67 -3.78 18.86
C LEU A 9 8.40 -2.85 17.88
N VAL A 10 7.86 -2.69 16.67
CA VAL A 10 8.39 -1.74 15.68
C VAL A 10 7.71 -0.39 15.89
N ILE A 11 8.45 0.53 16.52
CA ILE A 11 7.99 1.91 16.72
C ILE A 11 8.28 2.70 15.43
N PRO A 12 7.27 3.33 14.80
CA PRO A 12 7.50 4.12 13.60
C PRO A 12 8.27 5.40 13.88
N ASP A 13 9.14 5.79 12.96
CA ASP A 13 9.86 7.06 13.02
C ASP A 13 8.89 8.26 12.96
N LEU A 14 9.30 9.40 13.50
CA LEU A 14 8.46 10.62 13.52
C LEU A 14 8.01 11.04 12.11
N TRP A 15 8.88 10.94 11.11
CA TRP A 15 8.54 11.28 9.72
C TRP A 15 7.52 10.31 9.10
N GLN A 16 7.50 9.04 9.52
CA GLN A 16 6.48 8.07 9.11
C GLN A 16 5.13 8.41 9.74
N GLN A 17 5.12 8.77 11.03
CA GLN A 17 3.91 9.18 11.74
C GLN A 17 3.32 10.47 11.15
N GLU A 18 4.17 11.43 10.78
CA GLU A 18 3.76 12.67 10.13
C GLU A 18 3.11 12.40 8.76
N ALA A 19 3.72 11.53 7.94
CA ALA A 19 3.16 11.11 6.67
C ALA A 19 1.77 10.46 6.84
N VAL A 20 1.62 9.53 7.80
CA VAL A 20 0.32 8.90 8.10
C VAL A 20 -0.72 9.94 8.52
N ARG A 21 -0.35 10.88 9.40
CA ARG A 21 -1.26 11.94 9.86
C ARG A 21 -1.69 12.84 8.69
N ALA A 22 -0.77 13.21 7.80
CA ALA A 22 -1.09 14.01 6.62
C ALA A 22 -2.06 13.27 5.68
N LEU A 23 -1.83 11.98 5.41
CA LEU A 23 -2.71 11.14 4.60
C LEU A 23 -4.11 11.01 5.23
N GLN A 24 -4.19 10.84 6.55
CA GLN A 24 -5.48 10.80 7.28
C GLN A 24 -6.26 12.12 7.19
N GLN A 25 -5.56 13.24 7.03
CA GLN A 25 -6.13 14.56 6.78
C GLN A 25 -6.44 14.82 5.30
N ARG A 26 -6.37 13.78 4.45
CA ARG A 26 -6.59 13.86 2.99
C ARG A 26 -5.62 14.81 2.27
N LYS A 27 -4.39 14.90 2.75
CA LYS A 27 -3.31 15.62 2.07
C LYS A 27 -2.47 14.64 1.25
N ASP A 28 -1.96 15.11 0.12
CA ASP A 28 -0.95 14.39 -0.66
C ASP A 28 0.41 14.46 0.05
N VAL A 29 1.19 13.39 -0.04
CA VAL A 29 2.49 13.27 0.64
C VAL A 29 3.54 12.78 -0.35
N VAL A 30 4.68 13.46 -0.39
CA VAL A 30 5.89 13.02 -1.08
C VAL A 30 6.94 12.70 -0.03
N VAL A 31 7.49 11.48 -0.08
CA VAL A 31 8.51 11.03 0.88
C VAL A 31 9.82 10.78 0.15
N GLN A 32 10.85 11.54 0.51
CA GLN A 32 12.22 11.33 0.02
C GLN A 32 13.07 10.71 1.14
N ALA A 33 13.33 9.40 1.02
CA ALA A 33 14.20 8.67 1.93
C ALA A 33 14.94 7.55 1.19
N PRO A 34 16.14 7.12 1.66
CA PRO A 34 16.88 6.02 1.05
C PRO A 34 16.07 4.71 0.95
N THR A 35 16.51 3.81 0.07
CA THR A 35 16.00 2.44 0.03
C THR A 35 16.30 1.73 1.34
N GLY A 36 15.36 0.93 1.84
CA GLY A 36 15.48 0.27 3.15
C GLY A 36 15.05 1.12 4.35
N SER A 37 14.81 2.43 4.20
CA SER A 37 14.35 3.30 5.30
C SER A 37 12.90 3.09 5.74
N GLY A 38 12.20 2.05 5.28
CA GLY A 38 10.84 1.76 5.73
C GLY A 38 9.74 2.63 5.11
N LYS A 39 9.94 3.22 3.93
CA LYS A 39 8.89 4.00 3.23
C LYS A 39 7.56 3.25 3.08
N THR A 40 7.63 1.95 2.76
CA THR A 40 6.45 1.08 2.65
C THR A 40 5.67 1.00 3.97
N TYR A 41 6.34 1.13 5.11
CA TYR A 41 5.71 1.02 6.42
C TYR A 41 4.69 2.15 6.66
N ILE A 42 4.84 3.31 6.03
CA ILE A 42 3.82 4.38 6.06
C ILE A 42 2.47 3.84 5.57
N PHE A 43 2.45 3.12 4.46
CA PHE A 43 1.23 2.53 3.92
C PHE A 43 0.69 1.41 4.81
N GLU A 44 1.58 0.61 5.39
CA GLU A 44 1.20 -0.47 6.33
C GLU A 44 0.57 0.05 7.63
N LEU A 45 1.04 1.19 8.13
CA LEU A 45 0.44 1.90 9.26
C LEU A 45 -0.92 2.51 8.91
N LEU A 46 -1.11 2.92 7.64
CA LEU A 46 -2.37 3.50 7.17
C LEU A 46 -3.47 2.44 6.94
N TYR A 47 -3.09 1.25 6.48
CA TYR A 47 -4.03 0.19 6.04
C TYR A 47 -5.20 -0.11 7.01
N PRO A 48 -4.99 -0.24 8.33
CA PRO A 48 -6.09 -0.50 9.27
C PRO A 48 -7.18 0.58 9.25
N ASN A 49 -6.80 1.83 8.95
CA ASN A 49 -7.68 3.00 8.93
C ASN A 49 -8.10 3.41 7.52
N LEU A 50 -7.70 2.65 6.49
CA LEU A 50 -7.99 2.95 5.10
C LEU A 50 -9.52 2.85 4.84
N LYS A 51 -10.12 3.93 4.35
CA LYS A 51 -11.58 4.06 4.12
C LYS A 51 -12.02 3.88 2.67
N THR A 52 -11.08 3.83 1.73
CA THR A 52 -11.31 3.73 0.29
C THR A 52 -10.39 2.67 -0.30
N GLN A 53 -10.67 2.18 -1.51
CA GLN A 53 -9.71 1.36 -2.24
C GLN A 53 -8.39 2.13 -2.44
N ALA A 54 -7.28 1.44 -2.21
CA ALA A 54 -5.94 1.92 -2.54
C ALA A 54 -5.31 1.08 -3.66
N VAL A 55 -4.60 1.74 -4.58
CA VAL A 55 -3.71 1.05 -5.52
C VAL A 55 -2.28 1.32 -5.11
N PHE A 56 -1.54 0.25 -4.81
CA PHE A 56 -0.13 0.30 -4.47
C PHE A 56 0.69 -0.10 -5.68
N THR A 57 1.34 0.85 -6.32
CA THR A 57 2.13 0.60 -7.52
C THR A 57 3.55 0.17 -7.18
N VAL A 58 4.08 -0.75 -7.97
CA VAL A 58 5.47 -1.24 -7.88
C VAL A 58 6.07 -1.32 -9.28
N PRO A 59 7.41 -1.19 -9.42
CA PRO A 59 8.04 -1.07 -10.74
C PRO A 59 8.12 -2.40 -11.50
N THR A 60 7.93 -3.54 -10.83
CA THR A 60 8.04 -4.85 -11.47
C THR A 60 6.95 -5.81 -11.02
N ARG A 61 6.65 -6.79 -11.87
CA ARG A 61 5.74 -7.88 -11.55
C ARG A 61 6.22 -8.73 -10.37
N ALA A 62 7.53 -8.98 -10.29
CA ALA A 62 8.09 -9.76 -9.19
C ALA A 62 7.76 -9.09 -7.85
N LEU A 63 7.99 -7.79 -7.72
CA LEU A 63 7.63 -7.04 -6.53
C LEU A 63 6.13 -7.00 -6.28
N ALA A 64 5.30 -7.04 -7.33
CA ALA A 64 3.85 -7.08 -7.19
C ALA A 64 3.40 -8.42 -6.56
N ASN A 65 3.97 -9.53 -7.02
CA ASN A 65 3.72 -10.85 -6.47
C ASN A 65 4.24 -10.98 -5.03
N ASP A 66 5.42 -10.45 -4.76
CA ASP A 66 6.01 -10.48 -3.41
C ASP A 66 5.09 -9.74 -2.42
N LYS A 67 4.62 -8.53 -2.78
CA LYS A 67 3.72 -7.75 -1.93
C LYS A 67 2.33 -8.36 -1.80
N LEU A 68 1.80 -8.95 -2.87
CA LEU A 68 0.55 -9.71 -2.81
C LEU A 68 0.64 -10.84 -1.77
N SER A 69 1.70 -11.65 -1.85
CA SER A 69 1.93 -12.77 -0.94
C SER A 69 2.12 -12.29 0.50
N GLU A 70 3.01 -11.31 0.69
CA GLU A 70 3.33 -10.74 2.00
C GLU A 70 2.10 -10.20 2.72
N TRP A 71 1.31 -9.35 2.05
CA TRP A 71 0.16 -8.71 2.71
C TRP A 71 -1.02 -9.65 2.88
N ARG A 72 -1.23 -10.61 1.96
CA ARG A 72 -2.21 -11.69 2.19
C ARG A 72 -1.84 -12.57 3.39
N ALA A 73 -0.54 -12.86 3.57
CA ALA A 73 -0.07 -13.59 4.75
C ALA A 73 -0.31 -12.80 6.06
N ARG A 74 -0.40 -11.47 6.00
CA ARG A 74 -0.82 -10.59 7.10
C ARG A 74 -2.36 -10.49 7.26
N GLY A 75 -3.13 -11.23 6.46
CA GLY A 75 -4.60 -11.23 6.49
C GLY A 75 -5.26 -10.04 5.80
N TRP A 76 -4.53 -9.32 4.93
CA TRP A 76 -5.11 -8.20 4.19
C TRP A 76 -5.98 -8.67 3.03
N ASP A 77 -7.01 -7.88 2.68
CA ASP A 77 -7.76 -8.05 1.44
C ASP A 77 -7.00 -7.38 0.29
N VAL A 78 -6.30 -8.21 -0.49
CA VAL A 78 -5.36 -7.76 -1.53
C VAL A 78 -5.65 -8.41 -2.88
N GLY A 79 -5.79 -7.58 -3.89
CA GLY A 79 -5.82 -7.93 -5.31
C GLY A 79 -4.51 -7.61 -6.01
N ILE A 80 -4.39 -8.06 -7.25
CA ILE A 80 -3.22 -7.79 -8.10
C ILE A 80 -3.65 -7.41 -9.51
N SER A 81 -2.99 -6.41 -10.09
CA SER A 81 -3.17 -5.96 -11.47
C SER A 81 -1.81 -5.75 -12.14
N THR A 82 -1.35 -6.75 -12.88
CA THR A 82 -0.16 -6.67 -13.72
C THR A 82 -0.53 -6.95 -15.17
N GLY A 83 0.39 -6.74 -16.12
CA GLY A 83 0.11 -6.98 -17.55
C GLY A 83 -0.37 -8.39 -17.89
N ASP A 84 -0.09 -9.37 -17.02
CA ASP A 84 -0.42 -10.78 -17.27
C ASP A 84 -1.56 -11.29 -16.39
N ILE A 85 -1.77 -10.69 -15.21
CA ILE A 85 -2.67 -11.21 -14.18
C ILE A 85 -3.48 -10.06 -13.60
N ALA A 86 -4.81 -10.26 -13.57
CA ALA A 86 -5.76 -9.41 -12.88
C ALA A 86 -6.63 -10.29 -11.97
N LEU A 87 -6.49 -10.15 -10.65
CA LEU A 87 -7.22 -10.96 -9.67
C LEU A 87 -7.71 -10.10 -8.50
N ASN A 88 -8.96 -10.32 -8.09
CA ASN A 88 -9.60 -9.62 -6.96
C ASN A 88 -9.46 -8.09 -7.05
N LEU A 89 -9.81 -7.48 -8.20
CA LEU A 89 -9.61 -6.04 -8.43
C LEU A 89 -10.51 -5.15 -7.56
N ASP A 90 -11.54 -5.72 -6.95
CA ASP A 90 -12.43 -5.05 -6.00
C ASP A 90 -11.86 -5.05 -4.56
N ALA A 91 -10.70 -5.68 -4.34
CA ALA A 91 -10.03 -5.71 -3.05
C ALA A 91 -9.80 -4.31 -2.47
N LYS A 92 -9.73 -4.23 -1.15
CA LYS A 92 -9.38 -3.00 -0.41
C LYS A 92 -8.04 -2.42 -0.86
N VAL A 93 -7.06 -3.27 -1.16
CA VAL A 93 -5.77 -2.88 -1.74
C VAL A 93 -5.53 -3.66 -3.03
N VAL A 94 -5.14 -2.97 -4.10
CA VAL A 94 -4.66 -3.62 -5.33
C VAL A 94 -3.18 -3.31 -5.51
N VAL A 95 -2.34 -4.34 -5.52
CA VAL A 95 -0.92 -4.19 -5.92
C VAL A 95 -0.84 -4.19 -7.44
N ALA A 96 -0.19 -3.21 -8.05
CA ALA A 96 -0.22 -3.07 -9.50
C ALA A 96 1.10 -2.60 -10.09
N THR A 97 1.30 -2.80 -11.39
CA THR A 97 2.27 -1.99 -12.16
C THR A 97 1.56 -0.76 -12.70
N LEU A 98 2.29 0.35 -12.88
CA LEU A 98 1.71 1.64 -13.26
C LEU A 98 0.98 1.57 -14.62
N GLU A 99 1.51 0.80 -15.56
CA GLU A 99 1.00 0.64 -16.92
C GLU A 99 -0.42 0.08 -16.93
N THR A 100 -0.76 -0.80 -15.99
CA THR A 100 -2.11 -1.38 -15.90
C THR A 100 -3.17 -0.38 -15.43
N GLN A 101 -2.75 0.68 -14.73
CA GLN A 101 -3.67 1.69 -14.21
C GLN A 101 -3.90 2.84 -15.20
N ARG A 102 -3.08 2.96 -16.25
CA ARG A 102 -3.15 4.03 -17.25
C ARG A 102 -4.56 4.22 -17.83
N GLY A 103 -5.21 3.11 -18.21
CA GLY A 103 -6.57 3.16 -18.77
C GLY A 103 -7.61 3.71 -17.79
N ARG A 104 -7.53 3.30 -16.51
CA ARG A 104 -8.44 3.78 -15.46
C ARG A 104 -8.23 5.28 -15.21
N PHE A 105 -6.98 5.74 -15.16
CA PHE A 105 -6.69 7.16 -14.97
C PHE A 105 -7.22 8.04 -16.10
N LEU A 106 -7.07 7.58 -17.36
CA LEU A 106 -7.59 8.32 -18.51
C LEU A 106 -9.12 8.42 -18.53
N ARG A 107 -9.82 7.47 -17.91
CA ARG A 107 -11.28 7.51 -17.75
C ARG A 107 -11.77 8.22 -16.49
N GLY A 108 -10.85 8.71 -15.64
CA GLY A 108 -11.20 9.32 -14.35
C GLY A 108 -11.62 8.29 -13.28
N GLU A 109 -11.31 7.01 -13.47
CA GLU A 109 -11.67 5.88 -12.58
C GLU A 109 -10.52 5.51 -11.63
N GLY A 110 -9.77 6.52 -11.16
CA GLY A 110 -8.67 6.33 -10.23
C GLY A 110 -9.14 5.81 -8.86
N PRO A 111 -8.25 5.18 -8.07
CA PRO A 111 -8.56 4.80 -6.70
C PRO A 111 -8.70 6.04 -5.82
N GLY A 112 -9.33 5.89 -4.65
CA GLY A 112 -9.35 6.97 -3.66
C GLY A 112 -8.00 7.22 -2.99
N LEU A 113 -7.04 6.29 -3.13
CA LEU A 113 -5.63 6.49 -2.77
C LEU A 113 -4.72 5.78 -3.79
N LEU A 114 -3.78 6.52 -4.36
CA LEU A 114 -2.71 5.97 -5.20
C LEU A 114 -1.38 6.06 -4.45
N VAL A 115 -0.64 4.96 -4.40
CA VAL A 115 0.71 4.91 -3.81
C VAL A 115 1.71 4.55 -4.89
N MET A 116 2.80 5.33 -4.99
CA MET A 116 3.83 5.24 -6.02
C MET A 116 5.23 5.20 -5.42
#